data_AF-A0AAV4JCL3-F1
#
_entry.id   AF-A0AAV4JCL3-F1
#
_cell.length_a   1.000
_cell.length_b   1.000
_cell.length_c   1.000
_cell.angle_alpha   90.00
_cell.angle_beta   90.00
_cell.angle_gamma   90.00
#
_symmetry.space_group_name_H-M   'P 1'
#
loop_
_entity.id
_entity.type
_entity.pdbx_description
1 polymer ?
#
loop_
_entity_poly.entity_id
_entity_poly.type
_entity_poly.pdbx_seq_one_letter_code
_entity_poly.pdbx_strand_id
1 'polypeptide(L)'
;MEASKTQFACANPEKSEKTKQIIQAIVEDENSKVDVNKVKARNVPDFKKDAVPVKMTAAAIMREGLLYQKQENEVMHKLRQLEAGAYDASEFNKWQNEQRQQDLEAEIAAIEERRLLGKLSHEEAILARTNVMAKNQERVRGIKEETAVMMREFLDKKFQEEKEMKMLVENTMAGHRNAKDAKKRLTEYKQKIDMRCKMELIQQIRAMESTPVSRFKVVDLTSTSGAGLLGEMSIVELRERLALLKEKQLEEEEEKRDIILNAKQAKADYLSETLDRISKHRAEQTRSAAVKLEERKKNQSAPTPFRNEALSELERKLQEKRAERIREQQKSQVLPSRASANRTKSLISQKKNLEASRWQELEQAQERSAKFLAQIRLVVAAAAAAAAVAVVVVVVVVVVGMVVLFVLE
;
A
#
# COMPACT_ATOMS: atom_id res chain seq x y z
N MET A 1 -83.66 -61.86 -56.14
CA MET A 1 -82.68 -61.27 -55.20
C MET A 1 -83.50 -60.50 -54.17
N GLU A 2 -83.35 -60.71 -52.85
CA GLU A 2 -82.45 -61.58 -52.10
C GLU A 2 -83.13 -62.08 -50.82
N ALA A 3 -82.82 -63.31 -50.39
CA ALA A 3 -83.40 -63.91 -49.19
C ALA A 3 -82.48 -63.75 -47.97
N SER A 4 -82.45 -62.56 -47.36
CA SER A 4 -81.85 -62.36 -46.03
C SER A 4 -82.26 -61.03 -45.37
N LYS A 5 -83.04 -61.13 -44.29
CA LYS A 5 -83.10 -60.20 -43.12
C LYS A 5 -84.24 -60.50 -42.11
N THR A 6 -84.88 -61.66 -42.18
CA THR A 6 -85.66 -62.21 -41.06
C THR A 6 -84.73 -62.70 -39.94
N GLN A 7 -84.21 -61.77 -39.14
CA GLN A 7 -83.74 -62.05 -37.79
C GLN A 7 -84.84 -61.67 -36.80
N PHE A 8 -85.12 -62.56 -35.84
CA PHE A 8 -86.17 -62.34 -34.86
C PHE A 8 -85.75 -61.27 -33.85
N ALA A 9 -86.57 -60.24 -33.65
CA ALA A 9 -86.30 -59.13 -32.73
C ALA A 9 -86.59 -59.48 -31.26
N CYS A 10 -86.18 -60.68 -30.81
CA CYS A 10 -86.21 -61.06 -29.40
C CYS A 10 -85.02 -60.41 -28.67
N ALA A 11 -85.33 -59.64 -27.61
CA ALA A 11 -84.39 -58.86 -26.80
C ALA A 11 -83.62 -57.75 -27.57
N ASN A 12 -84.31 -56.65 -27.89
CA ASN A 12 -83.63 -55.36 -28.12
C ASN A 12 -83.12 -54.82 -26.76
N PRO A 13 -81.81 -54.62 -26.55
CA PRO A 13 -81.25 -54.23 -25.26
C PRO A 13 -81.45 -52.75 -24.90
N GLU A 14 -81.88 -51.91 -25.85
CA GLU A 14 -82.06 -50.49 -25.61
C GLU A 14 -83.32 -50.17 -24.78
N LYS A 15 -83.11 -49.53 -23.63
CA LYS A 15 -84.20 -48.99 -22.81
C LYS A 15 -84.88 -47.82 -23.50
N SER A 16 -86.21 -47.70 -23.34
CA SER A 16 -87.01 -46.57 -23.83
C SER A 16 -86.44 -45.22 -23.39
N GLU A 17 -86.61 -44.17 -24.20
CA GLU A 17 -86.13 -42.81 -23.88
C GLU A 17 -86.65 -42.29 -22.53
N LYS A 18 -87.91 -42.58 -22.19
CA LYS A 18 -88.47 -42.24 -20.87
C LYS A 18 -87.70 -42.93 -19.74
N THR A 19 -87.30 -44.18 -19.94
CA THR A 19 -86.48 -44.94 -18.99
C THR A 19 -85.04 -44.41 -18.93
N LYS A 20 -84.46 -43.99 -20.08
CA LYS A 20 -83.15 -43.33 -20.13
C LYS A 20 -83.17 -42.02 -19.33
N GLN A 21 -84.19 -41.18 -19.51
CA GLN A 21 -84.40 -39.93 -18.76
C GLN A 21 -84.59 -40.17 -17.25
N ILE A 22 -85.39 -41.17 -16.85
CA ILE A 22 -85.58 -41.53 -15.43
C ILE A 22 -84.25 -41.98 -14.79
N ILE A 23 -83.47 -42.83 -15.49
CA ILE A 23 -82.15 -43.25 -15.00
C ILE A 23 -81.21 -42.04 -14.87
N GLN A 24 -81.22 -41.14 -15.85
CA GLN A 24 -80.37 -39.93 -15.83
C GLN A 24 -80.74 -39.01 -14.66
N ALA A 25 -82.02 -38.78 -14.40
CA ALA A 25 -82.49 -37.99 -13.25
C ALA A 25 -82.11 -38.63 -11.90
N ILE A 26 -82.17 -39.97 -11.78
CA ILE A 26 -81.71 -40.69 -10.58
C ILE A 26 -80.20 -40.50 -10.39
N VAL A 27 -79.41 -40.63 -11.46
CA VAL A 27 -77.94 -40.44 -11.41
C VAL A 27 -77.56 -39.00 -11.07
N GLU A 28 -78.28 -37.99 -11.57
CA GLU A 28 -78.03 -36.58 -11.22
C GLU A 28 -78.41 -36.29 -9.75
N ASP A 29 -79.53 -36.83 -9.27
CA ASP A 29 -79.99 -36.72 -7.89
C ASP A 29 -79.07 -37.48 -6.90
N GLU A 30 -78.54 -38.65 -7.27
CA GLU A 30 -77.51 -39.37 -6.50
C GLU A 30 -76.17 -38.64 -6.48
N ASN A 31 -75.67 -38.15 -7.63
CA ASN A 31 -74.44 -37.35 -7.68
C ASN A 31 -74.55 -36.10 -6.79
N SER A 32 -75.71 -35.45 -6.74
CA SER A 32 -75.94 -34.30 -5.84
C SER A 32 -75.86 -34.66 -4.34
N LYS A 33 -76.17 -35.92 -3.99
CA LYS A 33 -76.12 -36.44 -2.61
C LYS A 33 -74.76 -36.99 -2.21
N VAL A 34 -73.92 -37.38 -3.16
CA VAL A 34 -72.52 -37.80 -2.91
C VAL A 34 -71.61 -36.59 -2.65
N ASP A 35 -71.99 -35.40 -3.12
CA ASP A 35 -71.22 -34.15 -3.04
C ASP A 35 -71.16 -33.51 -1.61
N VAL A 36 -71.39 -34.31 -0.55
CA VAL A 36 -71.48 -33.89 0.86
C VAL A 36 -70.22 -33.15 1.34
N ASN A 37 -69.07 -33.44 0.73
CA ASN A 37 -67.77 -32.89 1.11
C ASN A 37 -67.43 -31.54 0.44
N LYS A 38 -68.34 -30.92 -0.33
CA LYS A 38 -68.20 -29.51 -0.73
C LYS A 38 -68.48 -28.58 0.45
N VAL A 39 -67.54 -28.54 1.40
CA VAL A 39 -67.43 -27.46 2.39
C VAL A 39 -67.30 -26.15 1.61
N LYS A 40 -68.38 -25.37 1.54
CA LYS A 40 -68.35 -24.01 1.02
C LYS A 40 -67.43 -23.20 1.93
N ALA A 41 -66.21 -22.95 1.47
CA ALA A 41 -65.25 -22.13 2.19
C ALA A 41 -65.90 -20.79 2.54
N ARG A 42 -66.21 -20.57 3.83
CA ARG A 42 -66.65 -19.26 4.31
C ARG A 42 -65.56 -18.26 3.91
N ASN A 43 -65.93 -17.19 3.23
CA ASN A 43 -64.98 -16.15 2.80
C ASN A 43 -64.10 -15.78 3.99
N VAL A 44 -62.78 -15.84 3.82
CA VAL A 44 -61.84 -15.48 4.89
C VAL A 44 -62.17 -14.05 5.36
N PRO A 45 -62.19 -13.78 6.68
CA PRO A 45 -62.37 -12.42 7.18
C PRO A 45 -61.40 -11.48 6.46
N ASP A 46 -61.92 -10.38 5.94
CA ASP A 46 -61.15 -9.48 5.09
C ASP A 46 -60.14 -8.70 5.95
N PHE A 47 -58.94 -9.25 6.10
CA PHE A 47 -57.86 -8.71 6.93
C PHE A 47 -57.21 -7.45 6.32
N LYS A 48 -58.01 -6.53 5.78
CA LYS A 48 -57.67 -5.14 5.51
C LYS A 48 -57.54 -4.34 6.82
N LYS A 49 -56.58 -4.74 7.64
CA LYS A 49 -55.77 -3.76 8.36
C LYS A 49 -54.70 -3.33 7.38
N ASP A 50 -54.49 -2.03 7.22
CA ASP A 50 -53.42 -1.52 6.37
C ASP A 50 -52.12 -2.23 6.70
N ALA A 51 -51.39 -2.65 5.67
CA ALA A 51 -50.10 -3.30 5.83
C ALA A 51 -49.05 -2.26 6.22
N VAL A 52 -49.18 -1.72 7.45
CA VAL A 52 -48.17 -0.90 8.14
C VAL A 52 -46.84 -1.58 7.88
N PRO A 53 -45.88 -0.95 7.17
CA PRO A 53 -44.77 -1.66 6.56
C PRO A 53 -43.88 -2.23 7.66
N VAL A 54 -44.09 -3.51 7.99
CA VAL A 54 -43.50 -4.15 9.15
C VAL A 54 -42.01 -4.24 8.88
N LYS A 55 -41.26 -3.32 9.49
CA LYS A 55 -39.84 -3.05 9.17
C LYS A 55 -38.92 -4.25 9.40
N MET A 56 -39.44 -5.31 10.03
CA MET A 56 -38.80 -6.60 10.25
C MET A 56 -39.83 -7.73 10.15
N THR A 57 -39.46 -8.86 9.55
CA THR A 57 -40.26 -10.08 9.56
C THR A 57 -40.43 -10.62 10.98
N ALA A 58 -41.56 -11.26 11.31
CA ALA A 58 -41.79 -11.88 12.62
C ALA A 58 -40.64 -12.79 13.11
N ALA A 59 -40.05 -13.60 12.20
CA ALA A 59 -38.90 -14.44 12.52
C ALA A 59 -37.60 -13.66 12.83
N ALA A 60 -37.47 -12.41 12.36
CA ALA A 60 -36.37 -11.53 12.71
C ALA A 60 -36.60 -10.88 14.09
N ILE A 61 -37.83 -10.43 14.38
CA ILE A 61 -38.24 -9.96 15.72
C ILE A 61 -37.95 -11.05 16.77
N MET A 62 -38.35 -12.30 16.51
CA MET A 62 -38.09 -13.43 17.41
C MET A 62 -36.59 -13.68 17.64
N ARG A 63 -35.75 -13.64 16.59
CA ARG A 63 -34.28 -13.84 16.72
C ARG A 63 -33.60 -12.71 17.49
N GLU A 64 -33.99 -11.46 17.24
CA GLU A 64 -33.38 -10.30 17.90
C GLU A 64 -33.88 -10.14 19.34
N GLY A 65 -35.15 -10.41 19.60
CA GLY A 65 -35.71 -10.48 20.95
C GLY A 65 -35.03 -11.56 21.80
N LEU A 66 -34.78 -12.74 21.23
CA LEU A 66 -34.02 -13.81 21.90
C LEU A 66 -32.56 -13.43 22.18
N LEU A 67 -31.91 -12.68 21.27
CA LEU A 67 -30.55 -12.16 21.48
C LEU A 67 -30.50 -11.20 22.67
N TYR A 68 -31.42 -10.23 22.74
CA TYR A 68 -31.51 -9.30 23.86
C TYR A 68 -31.89 -10.01 25.16
N GLN A 69 -32.85 -10.94 25.13
CA GLN A 69 -33.23 -11.75 26.30
C GLN A 69 -32.03 -12.58 26.83
N LYS A 70 -31.16 -13.09 25.96
CA LYS A 70 -29.92 -13.77 26.36
C LYS A 70 -28.94 -12.80 27.05
N GLN A 71 -28.77 -11.59 26.51
CA GLN A 71 -27.94 -10.55 27.11
C GLN A 71 -28.49 -10.08 28.47
N GLU A 72 -29.81 -9.88 28.59
CA GLU A 72 -30.50 -9.61 29.85
C GLU A 72 -30.25 -10.72 30.88
N ASN A 73 -30.43 -11.99 30.49
CA ASN A 73 -30.18 -13.13 31.36
C ASN A 73 -28.71 -13.24 31.81
N GLU A 74 -27.74 -12.93 30.93
CA GLU A 74 -26.31 -12.90 31.28
C GLU A 74 -25.97 -11.75 32.25
N VAL A 75 -26.63 -10.59 32.12
CA VAL A 75 -26.50 -9.48 33.08
C VAL A 75 -27.15 -9.83 34.42
N MET A 76 -28.38 -10.36 34.41
CA MET A 76 -29.07 -10.81 35.62
C MET A 76 -28.32 -11.93 36.36
N HIS A 77 -27.65 -12.83 35.63
CA HIS A 77 -26.78 -13.84 36.24
C HIS A 77 -25.58 -13.20 36.96
N LYS A 78 -24.92 -12.21 36.34
CA LYS A 78 -23.81 -11.47 36.98
C LYS A 78 -24.29 -10.70 38.20
N LEU A 79 -25.45 -10.02 38.11
CA LEU A 79 -26.04 -9.30 39.26
C LEU A 79 -26.30 -10.26 40.43
N ARG A 80 -26.90 -11.44 40.19
CA ARG A 80 -27.08 -12.48 41.22
C ARG A 80 -25.78 -13.00 41.83
N GLN A 81 -24.69 -13.04 41.06
CA GLN A 81 -23.37 -13.40 41.60
C GLN A 81 -22.84 -12.30 42.53
N LEU A 82 -23.01 -11.03 42.17
CA LEU A 82 -22.63 -9.89 43.02
C LEU A 82 -23.51 -9.81 44.29
N GLU A 83 -24.82 -10.06 44.18
CA GLU A 83 -25.75 -10.20 45.30
C GLU A 83 -25.33 -11.34 46.26
N ALA A 84 -24.78 -12.43 45.72
CA ALA A 84 -24.20 -13.54 46.48
C ALA A 84 -22.77 -13.27 47.00
N GLY A 85 -22.25 -12.05 46.87
CA GLY A 85 -20.94 -11.65 47.39
C GLY A 85 -19.73 -11.93 46.49
N ALA A 86 -19.94 -12.21 45.19
CA ALA A 86 -18.84 -12.29 44.24
C ALA A 86 -18.18 -10.92 44.02
N TYR A 87 -16.87 -10.91 43.80
CA TYR A 87 -16.10 -9.69 43.57
C TYR A 87 -16.03 -9.32 42.08
N ASP A 88 -16.31 -8.05 41.74
CA ASP A 88 -16.10 -7.54 40.39
C ASP A 88 -14.63 -7.11 40.17
N ALA A 89 -13.91 -7.89 39.36
CA ALA A 89 -12.55 -7.58 38.97
C ALA A 89 -12.43 -6.43 37.95
N SER A 90 -13.54 -5.81 37.50
CA SER A 90 -13.51 -4.77 36.47
C SER A 90 -12.65 -3.55 36.85
N GLU A 91 -12.75 -3.07 38.10
CA GLU A 91 -11.93 -1.94 38.56
C GLU A 91 -10.44 -2.29 38.65
N PHE A 92 -10.10 -3.49 39.15
CA PHE A 92 -8.72 -3.99 39.15
C PHE A 92 -8.15 -4.09 37.73
N ASN A 93 -8.94 -4.57 36.77
CA ASN A 93 -8.52 -4.66 35.37
C ASN A 93 -8.37 -3.28 34.70
N LYS A 94 -9.20 -2.28 35.04
CA LYS A 94 -8.99 -0.89 34.59
C LYS A 94 -7.66 -0.36 35.11
N TRP A 95 -7.47 -0.38 36.42
CA TRP A 95 -6.22 0.05 37.07
C TRP A 95 -4.99 -0.65 36.50
N GLN A 96 -5.04 -1.98 36.31
CA GLN A 96 -3.91 -2.74 35.76
C GLN A 96 -3.63 -2.42 34.27
N ASN A 97 -4.63 -1.99 33.50
CA ASN A 97 -4.41 -1.46 32.15
C ASN A 97 -3.84 -0.04 32.19
N GLU A 98 -4.34 0.82 33.08
CA GLU A 98 -3.87 2.20 33.27
C GLU A 98 -2.41 2.25 33.74
N GLN A 99 -2.00 1.40 34.69
CA GLN A 99 -0.60 1.28 35.10
C GLN A 99 0.29 0.79 33.95
N ARG A 100 -0.11 -0.27 33.23
CA ARG A 100 0.63 -0.75 32.05
C ARG A 100 0.73 0.30 30.93
N GLN A 101 -0.25 1.21 30.82
CA GLN A 101 -0.17 2.34 29.91
C GLN A 101 0.80 3.42 30.41
N GLN A 102 0.76 3.77 31.71
CA GLN A 102 1.70 4.72 32.32
C GLN A 102 3.16 4.24 32.26
N ASP A 103 3.42 2.94 32.47
CA ASP A 103 4.75 2.33 32.33
C ASP A 103 5.27 2.46 30.88
N LEU A 104 4.42 2.13 29.89
CA LEU A 104 4.74 2.23 28.46
C LEU A 104 4.99 3.67 28.03
N GLU A 105 4.16 4.61 28.50
CA GLU A 105 4.35 6.04 28.28
C GLU A 105 5.69 6.51 28.87
N ALA A 106 5.98 6.17 30.14
CA ALA A 106 7.25 6.51 30.80
C ALA A 106 8.49 5.95 30.05
N GLU A 107 8.44 4.72 29.52
CA GLU A 107 9.51 4.19 28.68
C GLU A 107 9.70 5.01 27.40
N ILE A 108 8.61 5.38 26.72
CA ILE A 108 8.65 6.23 25.51
C ILE A 108 9.26 7.60 25.81
N ALA A 109 8.95 8.22 26.96
CA ALA A 109 9.60 9.46 27.40
C ALA A 109 11.10 9.28 27.59
N ALA A 110 11.51 8.24 28.32
CA ALA A 110 12.93 7.96 28.55
C ALA A 110 13.69 7.63 27.26
N ILE A 111 13.03 7.10 26.23
CA ILE A 111 13.61 6.91 24.89
C ILE A 111 13.80 8.25 24.16
N GLU A 112 12.79 9.13 24.11
CA GLU A 112 12.94 10.44 23.46
C GLU A 112 13.89 11.37 24.22
N GLU A 113 13.95 11.30 25.55
CA GLU A 113 14.91 12.06 26.36
C GLU A 113 16.35 11.70 25.98
N ARG A 114 16.69 10.40 26.00
CA ARG A 114 18.01 9.90 25.54
C ARG A 114 18.29 10.30 24.09
N ARG A 115 17.28 10.28 23.22
CA ARG A 115 17.38 10.71 21.82
C ARG A 115 17.60 12.22 21.68
N LEU A 116 17.02 13.06 22.55
CA LEU A 116 17.24 14.51 22.58
C LEU A 116 18.61 14.87 23.15
N LEU A 117 19.01 14.24 24.26
CA LEU A 117 20.35 14.38 24.86
C LEU A 117 21.45 13.97 23.88
N GLY A 118 21.26 12.87 23.14
CA GLY A 118 22.19 12.44 22.08
C GLY A 118 22.30 13.45 20.93
N LYS A 119 21.19 14.08 20.51
CA LYS A 119 21.22 15.20 19.54
C LYS A 119 21.96 16.41 20.14
N LEU A 120 21.70 16.76 21.39
CA LEU A 120 22.26 17.93 22.06
C LEU A 120 23.79 17.83 22.18
N SER A 121 24.28 16.70 22.70
CA SER A 121 25.71 16.39 22.79
C SER A 121 26.42 16.44 21.44
N HIS A 122 25.76 16.03 20.35
CA HIS A 122 26.32 16.14 19.00
C HIS A 122 26.45 17.61 18.53
N GLU A 123 25.45 18.45 18.79
CA GLU A 123 25.53 19.88 18.46
C GLU A 123 26.61 20.59 19.31
N GLU A 124 26.72 20.26 20.59
CA GLU A 124 27.75 20.76 21.49
C GLU A 124 29.17 20.31 21.08
N ALA A 125 29.34 19.07 20.62
CA ALA A 125 30.62 18.58 20.09
C ALA A 125 31.03 19.33 18.80
N ILE A 126 30.06 19.70 17.94
CA ILE A 126 30.34 20.54 16.77
C ILE A 126 30.78 21.94 17.21
N LEU A 127 30.07 22.56 18.17
CA LEU A 127 30.40 23.88 18.72
C LEU A 127 31.77 23.90 19.43
N ALA A 128 32.12 22.85 20.17
CA ALA A 128 33.45 22.71 20.76
C ALA A 128 34.54 22.66 19.67
N ARG A 129 34.29 21.91 18.58
CA ARG A 129 35.23 21.79 17.45
C ARG A 129 35.39 23.10 16.67
N THR A 130 34.32 23.85 16.40
CA THR A 130 34.41 25.17 15.75
C THR A 130 35.16 26.18 16.62
N ASN A 131 34.92 26.19 17.94
CA ASN A 131 35.65 27.05 18.87
C ASN A 131 37.15 26.71 18.98
N VAL A 132 37.54 25.43 18.96
CA VAL A 132 38.96 25.02 18.86
C VAL A 132 39.57 25.45 17.53
N MET A 133 38.84 25.30 16.41
CA MET A 133 39.31 25.76 15.10
C MET A 133 39.51 27.28 15.06
N ALA A 134 38.61 28.07 15.66
CA ALA A 134 38.72 29.52 15.73
C ALA A 134 39.97 29.98 16.52
N LYS A 135 40.18 29.42 17.73
CA LYS A 135 41.37 29.68 18.56
C LYS A 135 42.68 29.28 17.86
N ASN A 136 42.65 28.22 17.06
CA ASN A 136 43.82 27.81 16.26
C ASN A 136 44.07 28.75 15.06
N GLN A 137 43.03 29.25 14.39
CA GLN A 137 43.18 30.28 13.36
C GLN A 137 43.74 31.60 13.92
N GLU A 138 43.31 31.99 15.12
CA GLU A 138 43.79 33.16 15.82
C GLU A 138 45.29 33.07 16.18
N ARG A 139 45.72 31.94 16.76
CA ARG A 139 47.15 31.69 17.02
C ARG A 139 47.99 31.72 15.74
N VAL A 140 47.48 31.16 14.64
CA VAL A 140 48.13 31.19 13.32
C VAL A 140 48.13 32.61 12.70
N ARG A 141 47.22 33.50 13.11
CA ARG A 141 47.26 34.93 12.77
C ARG A 141 48.42 35.62 13.48
N GLY A 142 48.51 35.50 14.81
CA GLY A 142 49.60 36.05 15.61
C GLY A 142 50.98 35.65 15.09
N ILE A 143 51.21 34.34 14.89
CA ILE A 143 52.46 33.81 14.33
C ILE A 143 52.78 34.41 12.94
N LYS A 144 51.77 34.65 12.09
CA LYS A 144 51.97 35.30 10.78
C LYS A 144 52.29 36.78 10.88
N GLU A 145 51.69 37.47 11.85
CA GLU A 145 51.93 38.89 12.12
C GLU A 145 53.34 39.08 12.71
N GLU A 146 53.73 38.26 13.69
CA GLU A 146 55.10 38.15 14.22
C GLU A 146 56.12 37.84 13.11
N THR A 147 55.86 36.84 12.27
CA THR A 147 56.74 36.48 11.14
C THR A 147 56.82 37.61 10.11
N ALA A 148 55.74 38.34 9.88
CA ALA A 148 55.74 39.49 8.96
C ALA A 148 56.52 40.69 9.52
N VAL A 149 56.52 40.90 10.84
CA VAL A 149 57.40 41.89 11.50
C VAL A 149 58.87 41.46 11.37
N MET A 150 59.21 40.22 11.73
CA MET A 150 60.57 39.68 11.58
C MET A 150 61.09 39.76 10.13
N MET A 151 60.22 39.49 9.14
CA MET A 151 60.58 39.59 7.72
C MET A 151 60.78 41.05 7.28
N ARG A 152 60.02 42.01 7.81
CA ARG A 152 60.27 43.45 7.58
C ARG A 152 61.61 43.87 8.15
N GLU A 153 61.90 43.53 9.41
CA GLU A 153 63.19 43.82 10.02
C GLU A 153 64.37 43.22 9.25
N PHE A 154 64.22 42.00 8.71
CA PHE A 154 65.23 41.37 7.86
C PHE A 154 65.40 42.10 6.52
N LEU A 155 64.31 42.54 5.89
CA LEU A 155 64.35 43.33 4.66
C LEU A 155 64.93 44.73 4.88
N ASP A 156 64.62 45.39 5.99
CA ASP A 156 65.18 46.69 6.35
C ASP A 156 66.69 46.60 6.62
N LYS A 157 67.14 45.56 7.33
CA LYS A 157 68.58 45.23 7.50
C LYS A 157 69.25 44.95 6.15
N LYS A 158 68.65 44.13 5.29
CA LYS A 158 69.16 43.86 3.94
C LYS A 158 69.19 45.10 3.04
N PHE A 159 68.26 46.04 3.20
CA PHE A 159 68.24 47.32 2.48
C PHE A 159 69.27 48.32 3.04
N GLN A 160 69.67 48.20 4.30
CA GLN A 160 70.81 48.91 4.88
C GLN A 160 72.13 48.34 4.32
N GLU A 161 72.32 47.02 4.37
CA GLU A 161 73.46 46.32 3.75
C GLU A 161 73.57 46.61 2.24
N GLU A 162 72.44 46.61 1.51
CA GLU A 162 72.41 46.93 0.08
C GLU A 162 72.77 48.40 -0.19
N LYS A 163 72.42 49.36 0.70
CA LYS A 163 72.86 50.75 0.57
C LYS A 163 74.37 50.87 0.76
N GLU A 164 74.94 50.21 1.77
CA GLU A 164 76.38 50.19 2.02
C GLU A 164 77.14 49.54 0.85
N MET A 165 76.65 48.38 0.38
CA MET A 165 77.21 47.71 -0.79
C MET A 165 77.01 48.52 -2.07
N LYS A 166 75.88 49.23 -2.22
CA LYS A 166 75.64 50.11 -3.38
C LYS A 166 76.59 51.31 -3.37
N MET A 167 76.90 51.93 -2.23
CA MET A 167 77.94 52.96 -2.17
C MET A 167 79.29 52.44 -2.67
N LEU A 168 79.67 51.22 -2.27
CA LEU A 168 80.89 50.56 -2.72
C LEU A 168 80.85 50.15 -4.22
N VAL A 169 79.68 49.74 -4.71
CA VAL A 169 79.44 49.39 -6.12
C VAL A 169 79.34 50.63 -7.01
N GLU A 170 78.82 51.76 -6.53
CA GLU A 170 78.75 53.02 -7.29
C GLU A 170 80.16 53.60 -7.48
N ASN A 171 81.00 53.53 -6.45
CA ASN A 171 82.44 53.83 -6.51
C ASN A 171 83.21 52.99 -7.55
N THR A 172 82.80 51.73 -7.80
CA THR A 172 83.46 50.84 -8.78
C THR A 172 82.77 50.81 -10.15
N MET A 173 81.47 51.08 -10.23
CA MET A 173 80.70 51.21 -11.48
C MET A 173 80.98 52.52 -12.21
N ALA A 174 81.47 53.55 -11.52
CA ALA A 174 82.18 54.67 -12.14
C ALA A 174 83.37 54.19 -13.00
N GLY A 175 84.04 53.10 -12.61
CA GLY A 175 85.05 52.41 -13.41
C GLY A 175 84.49 51.58 -14.57
N HIS A 176 83.35 50.89 -14.37
CA HIS A 176 82.80 49.96 -15.37
C HIS A 176 81.87 50.57 -16.44
N ARG A 177 81.25 51.73 -16.22
CA ARG A 177 80.48 52.42 -17.29
C ARG A 177 81.37 52.75 -18.50
N ASN A 178 82.67 52.96 -18.28
CA ASN A 178 83.69 53.17 -19.31
C ASN A 178 83.86 52.00 -20.31
N ALA A 179 83.19 50.86 -20.13
CA ALA A 179 83.49 49.61 -20.85
C ALA A 179 82.31 48.94 -21.59
N LYS A 180 81.05 49.39 -21.48
CA LYS A 180 79.87 48.55 -21.84
C LYS A 180 78.96 49.03 -22.99
N ASP A 181 79.19 50.17 -23.61
CA ASP A 181 78.35 50.63 -24.76
C ASP A 181 78.47 49.75 -26.03
N ALA A 182 79.42 48.82 -26.07
CA ALA A 182 79.92 48.18 -27.27
C ALA A 182 79.01 47.16 -28.03
N LYS A 183 77.77 46.82 -27.61
CA LYS A 183 77.19 45.51 -28.07
C LYS A 183 75.67 45.23 -28.19
N LYS A 184 74.71 46.18 -28.19
CA LYS A 184 73.26 45.85 -28.06
C LYS A 184 72.39 46.11 -29.32
N ARG A 185 72.16 45.10 -30.19
CA ARG A 185 71.21 45.11 -31.35
C ARG A 185 70.61 43.69 -31.62
N LEU A 186 69.47 43.61 -32.34
CA LEU A 186 68.65 42.40 -32.71
C LEU A 186 67.80 41.74 -31.57
N THR A 187 66.69 41.01 -31.77
CA THR A 187 65.51 41.03 -32.71
C THR A 187 64.39 40.07 -32.18
N GLU A 188 63.20 40.01 -32.82
CA GLU A 188 61.99 39.26 -32.36
C GLU A 188 61.23 38.52 -33.51
N TYR A 189 60.10 37.81 -33.21
CA TYR A 189 58.74 37.89 -33.84
C TYR A 189 57.95 36.55 -34.04
N LYS A 190 56.59 36.59 -34.13
CA LYS A 190 55.56 35.50 -34.34
C LYS A 190 55.37 34.48 -33.17
N GLN A 191 54.20 33.97 -32.73
CA GLN A 191 52.73 33.94 -33.08
C GLN A 191 52.28 32.95 -34.21
N LYS A 192 51.10 32.26 -34.24
CA LYS A 192 49.75 32.43 -33.60
C LYS A 192 48.79 31.18 -33.79
N ILE A 193 47.50 31.25 -33.34
CA ILE A 193 46.23 30.52 -33.75
C ILE A 193 45.63 29.33 -32.88
N ASP A 194 44.50 29.60 -32.17
CA ASP A 194 43.12 28.98 -32.00
C ASP A 194 42.77 27.43 -32.04
N MET A 195 41.54 26.93 -31.69
CA MET A 195 40.66 27.00 -30.47
C MET A 195 39.29 26.18 -30.55
N ARG A 196 38.76 25.68 -29.41
CA ARG A 196 37.32 25.33 -29.03
C ARG A 196 36.62 23.99 -29.41
N CYS A 197 35.40 23.77 -28.83
CA CYS A 197 34.98 22.60 -28.00
C CYS A 197 33.43 22.59 -27.63
N LYS A 198 32.89 21.55 -26.92
CA LYS A 198 31.60 21.40 -26.13
C LYS A 198 30.32 20.85 -26.86
N MET A 199 29.24 20.28 -26.25
CA MET A 199 28.80 19.80 -24.88
C MET A 199 27.54 18.85 -25.03
N GLU A 200 27.26 17.83 -24.19
CA GLU A 200 26.42 17.78 -22.93
C GLU A 200 24.95 18.29 -23.03
N LEU A 201 23.90 17.81 -22.30
CA LEU A 201 23.67 16.73 -21.30
C LEU A 201 22.16 16.75 -20.84
N ILE A 202 21.73 15.78 -20.02
CA ILE A 202 20.86 15.92 -18.80
C ILE A 202 19.40 15.39 -18.78
N GLN A 203 19.17 14.48 -17.81
CA GLN A 203 17.96 14.21 -16.97
C GLN A 203 16.63 13.74 -17.61
N GLN A 204 15.97 12.66 -17.14
CA GLN A 204 15.39 12.35 -15.80
C GLN A 204 14.10 13.20 -15.58
N ILE A 205 12.94 12.62 -15.22
CA ILE A 205 12.52 12.34 -13.83
C ILE A 205 11.25 11.43 -13.81
N ARG A 206 11.18 10.54 -12.80
CA ARG A 206 10.06 9.95 -11.99
C ARG A 206 8.60 10.38 -12.36
N ALA A 207 7.51 9.62 -12.09
CA ALA A 207 7.22 8.71 -10.96
C ALA A 207 5.85 7.96 -11.10
N MET A 208 5.60 6.90 -10.28
CA MET A 208 4.28 6.38 -9.79
C MET A 208 3.23 5.85 -10.83
N GLU A 209 2.15 5.09 -10.48
CA GLU A 209 1.98 3.85 -9.67
C GLU A 209 0.53 3.25 -9.82
N SER A 210 0.28 1.98 -9.42
CA SER A 210 -1.01 1.34 -8.95
C SER A 210 -2.14 0.70 -9.86
N THR A 211 -2.39 -0.63 -9.63
CA THR A 211 -3.68 -1.41 -9.37
C THR A 211 -4.74 -1.98 -10.41
N PRO A 212 -5.55 -3.07 -10.12
CA PRO A 212 -6.36 -3.96 -11.06
C PRO A 212 -7.82 -4.48 -10.61
N VAL A 213 -8.48 -5.57 -11.21
CA VAL A 213 -9.50 -6.63 -10.67
C VAL A 213 -10.78 -7.11 -11.54
N SER A 214 -11.32 -8.40 -11.49
CA SER A 214 -12.66 -8.93 -12.07
C SER A 214 -13.28 -10.36 -11.62
N ARG A 215 -14.57 -10.82 -11.96
CA ARG A 215 -15.43 -12.09 -11.58
C ARG A 215 -16.69 -12.43 -12.54
N PHE A 216 -17.68 -13.43 -12.63
CA PHE A 216 -18.28 -14.79 -12.15
C PHE A 216 -19.32 -15.43 -13.26
N LYS A 217 -20.35 -16.38 -13.27
CA LYS A 217 -21.21 -17.43 -12.48
C LYS A 217 -22.18 -18.37 -13.39
N VAL A 218 -22.82 -19.56 -12.99
CA VAL A 218 -23.87 -20.42 -13.76
C VAL A 218 -24.91 -21.36 -12.95
N VAL A 219 -25.87 -22.21 -13.52
CA VAL A 219 -27.00 -23.12 -12.92
C VAL A 219 -27.85 -23.93 -14.02
N ASP A 220 -28.85 -24.92 -13.96
CA ASP A 220 -29.38 -26.15 -13.18
C ASP A 220 -30.69 -26.84 -13.86
N LEU A 221 -31.32 -28.05 -13.48
CA LEU A 221 -32.84 -28.39 -13.36
C LEU A 221 -33.62 -29.83 -13.44
N THR A 222 -34.76 -30.01 -12.64
CA THR A 222 -36.09 -30.87 -12.68
C THR A 222 -36.34 -32.19 -11.81
N SER A 223 -37.52 -32.91 -11.53
CA SER A 223 -39.04 -32.74 -11.23
C SER A 223 -39.85 -34.07 -10.76
N THR A 224 -41.15 -34.14 -10.24
CA THR A 224 -41.99 -35.42 -9.85
C THR A 224 -43.57 -35.37 -9.48
N SER A 225 -44.32 -36.47 -9.04
CA SER A 225 -45.87 -36.61 -8.89
C SER A 225 -46.59 -37.80 -8.03
N GLY A 226 -47.95 -37.82 -7.69
CA GLY A 226 -48.80 -38.97 -7.08
C GLY A 226 -50.36 -38.81 -6.63
N ALA A 227 -51.22 -39.86 -6.31
CA ALA A 227 -52.73 -39.82 -5.87
C ALA A 227 -53.54 -41.14 -5.36
N GLY A 228 -54.80 -41.12 -4.74
CA GLY A 228 -55.86 -42.27 -4.63
C GLY A 228 -57.01 -42.45 -3.49
N LEU A 229 -58.19 -43.15 -3.76
CA LEU A 229 -59.27 -43.97 -2.96
C LEU A 229 -60.36 -43.38 -1.91
N LEU A 230 -61.46 -44.02 -1.31
CA LEU A 230 -62.61 -45.02 -1.59
C LEU A 230 -63.60 -45.39 -0.35
N GLY A 231 -64.97 -45.70 -0.43
CA GLY A 231 -65.87 -46.39 0.64
C GLY A 231 -67.49 -46.32 0.66
N GLU A 232 -68.32 -47.22 1.33
CA GLU A 232 -69.88 -47.30 1.32
C GLU A 232 -70.76 -47.83 2.57
N MET A 233 -72.03 -47.35 2.83
CA MET A 233 -73.03 -47.79 3.91
C MET A 233 -74.55 -47.31 3.76
N SER A 234 -75.46 -47.50 4.76
CA SER A 234 -76.97 -47.37 4.71
C SER A 234 -77.65 -46.01 5.05
N ILE A 235 -78.72 -45.63 4.33
CA ILE A 235 -79.17 -44.22 4.07
C ILE A 235 -80.00 -43.47 5.15
N VAL A 236 -81.03 -44.02 5.80
CA VAL A 236 -81.90 -43.19 6.67
C VAL A 236 -81.26 -42.94 8.04
N GLU A 237 -80.68 -43.96 8.65
CA GLU A 237 -79.83 -43.80 9.83
C GLU A 237 -78.62 -42.90 9.55
N LEU A 238 -78.07 -42.94 8.33
CA LEU A 238 -77.06 -41.97 7.89
C LEU A 238 -77.56 -40.53 8.00
N ARG A 239 -78.85 -40.23 7.78
CA ARG A 239 -79.37 -38.85 7.79
C ARG A 239 -79.50 -38.26 9.19
N GLU A 240 -80.08 -38.97 10.16
CA GLU A 240 -80.17 -38.47 11.55
C GLU A 240 -78.79 -38.48 12.23
N ARG A 241 -77.96 -39.51 11.98
CA ARG A 241 -76.55 -39.45 12.42
C ARG A 241 -75.82 -38.30 11.74
N LEU A 242 -76.00 -38.03 10.44
CA LEU A 242 -75.42 -36.85 9.79
C LEU A 242 -75.94 -35.54 10.36
N ALA A 243 -77.17 -35.45 10.86
CA ALA A 243 -77.68 -34.22 11.48
C ALA A 243 -76.93 -33.92 12.80
N LEU A 244 -76.93 -34.88 13.73
CA LEU A 244 -76.24 -34.74 15.02
C LEU A 244 -74.71 -34.63 14.86
N LEU A 245 -74.13 -35.36 13.89
CA LEU A 245 -72.71 -35.23 13.55
C LEU A 245 -72.39 -33.87 12.94
N LYS A 246 -73.27 -33.26 12.13
CA LYS A 246 -73.06 -31.91 11.58
C LYS A 246 -73.17 -30.82 12.63
N GLU A 247 -74.11 -30.94 13.57
CA GLU A 247 -74.24 -30.00 14.69
C GLU A 247 -72.99 -30.06 15.57
N LYS A 248 -72.58 -31.26 16.01
CA LYS A 248 -71.33 -31.44 16.75
C LYS A 248 -70.08 -31.02 15.96
N GLN A 249 -70.03 -31.29 14.64
CA GLN A 249 -68.94 -30.82 13.78
C GLN A 249 -68.88 -29.29 13.73
N LEU A 250 -70.02 -28.61 13.77
CA LEU A 250 -70.09 -27.15 13.77
C LEU A 250 -69.64 -26.56 15.11
N GLU A 251 -70.08 -27.13 16.23
CA GLU A 251 -69.57 -26.80 17.58
C GLU A 251 -68.05 -26.99 17.67
N GLU A 252 -67.58 -28.19 17.30
CA GLU A 252 -66.16 -28.51 17.26
C GLU A 252 -65.38 -27.59 16.28
N GLU A 253 -65.97 -27.17 15.15
CA GLU A 253 -65.36 -26.19 14.25
C GLU A 253 -65.27 -24.80 14.88
N GLU A 254 -66.26 -24.38 15.68
CA GLU A 254 -66.27 -23.06 16.31
C GLU A 254 -65.31 -22.99 17.50
N GLU A 255 -65.21 -24.04 18.33
CA GLU A 255 -64.11 -24.20 19.29
C GLU A 255 -62.74 -24.13 18.61
N LYS A 256 -62.54 -24.86 17.50
CA LYS A 256 -61.28 -24.86 16.74
C LYS A 256 -60.98 -23.48 16.15
N ARG A 257 -61.98 -22.73 15.68
CA ARG A 257 -61.81 -21.35 15.17
C ARG A 257 -61.41 -20.39 16.29
N ASP A 258 -62.01 -20.48 17.47
CA ASP A 258 -61.70 -19.62 18.61
C ASP A 258 -60.31 -19.91 19.20
N ILE A 259 -59.91 -21.18 19.31
CA ILE A 259 -58.54 -21.57 19.63
C ILE A 259 -57.56 -20.97 18.62
N ILE A 260 -57.87 -21.01 17.32
CA ILE A 260 -57.06 -20.43 16.25
C ILE A 260 -57.02 -18.89 16.33
N LEU A 261 -58.11 -18.22 16.71
CA LEU A 261 -58.15 -16.77 16.90
C LEU A 261 -57.32 -16.33 18.12
N ASN A 262 -57.51 -16.99 19.26
CA ASN A 262 -56.77 -16.69 20.49
C ASN A 262 -55.27 -16.96 20.32
N ALA A 263 -54.88 -18.05 19.63
CA ALA A 263 -53.50 -18.32 19.28
C ALA A 263 -52.89 -17.29 18.29
N LYS A 264 -53.70 -16.70 17.39
CA LYS A 264 -53.28 -15.61 16.50
C LYS A 264 -53.10 -14.30 17.27
N GLN A 265 -54.00 -13.97 18.21
CA GLN A 265 -53.92 -12.79 19.06
C GLN A 265 -52.66 -12.86 19.95
N ALA A 266 -52.53 -13.89 20.77
CA ALA A 266 -51.37 -14.08 21.65
C ALA A 266 -50.02 -14.07 20.90
N LYS A 267 -49.98 -14.56 19.65
CA LYS A 267 -48.79 -14.48 18.79
C LYS A 267 -48.52 -13.06 18.26
N ALA A 268 -49.55 -12.26 18.01
CA ALA A 268 -49.40 -10.85 17.66
C ALA A 268 -48.94 -10.00 18.85
N ASP A 269 -49.50 -10.25 20.04
CA ASP A 269 -49.18 -9.54 21.27
C ASP A 269 -47.73 -9.85 21.74
N TYR A 270 -47.32 -11.12 21.65
CA TYR A 270 -45.92 -11.49 21.85
C TYR A 270 -44.95 -10.79 20.86
N LEU A 271 -45.38 -10.57 19.60
CA LEU A 271 -44.58 -9.89 18.59
C LEU A 271 -44.53 -8.36 18.78
N SER A 272 -45.57 -7.73 19.33
CA SER A 272 -45.52 -6.31 19.69
C SER A 272 -44.66 -6.09 20.94
N GLU A 273 -44.85 -6.89 21.99
CA GLU A 273 -44.01 -6.85 23.20
C GLU A 273 -42.52 -7.02 22.90
N THR A 274 -42.15 -8.01 22.07
CA THR A 274 -40.75 -8.23 21.71
C THR A 274 -40.18 -7.11 20.84
N LEU A 275 -40.99 -6.51 19.96
CA LEU A 275 -40.61 -5.32 19.18
C LEU A 275 -40.42 -4.07 20.07
N ASP A 276 -41.21 -3.90 21.12
CA ASP A 276 -41.01 -2.83 22.12
C ASP A 276 -39.72 -3.03 22.94
N ARG A 277 -39.42 -4.26 23.35
CA ARG A 277 -38.15 -4.60 24.03
C ARG A 277 -36.95 -4.31 23.12
N ILE A 278 -37.00 -4.74 21.86
CA ILE A 278 -35.99 -4.43 20.83
C ILE A 278 -35.82 -2.91 20.65
N SER A 279 -36.93 -2.17 20.60
CA SER A 279 -36.91 -0.71 20.41
C SER A 279 -36.26 0.01 21.59
N LYS A 280 -36.52 -0.44 22.83
CA LYS A 280 -35.85 0.06 24.05
C LYS A 280 -34.34 -0.23 24.03
N HIS A 281 -33.93 -1.46 23.69
CA HIS A 281 -32.50 -1.82 23.57
C HIS A 281 -31.78 -0.99 22.51
N ARG A 282 -32.36 -0.82 21.32
CA ARG A 282 -31.76 0.00 20.24
C ARG A 282 -31.63 1.47 20.64
N ALA A 283 -32.61 2.03 21.34
CA ALA A 283 -32.52 3.39 21.87
C ALA A 283 -31.38 3.52 22.89
N GLU A 284 -31.22 2.55 23.80
CA GLU A 284 -30.17 2.59 24.82
C GLU A 284 -28.77 2.28 24.28
N GLN A 285 -28.66 1.42 23.25
CA GLN A 285 -27.44 1.25 22.46
C GLN A 285 -27.06 2.56 21.74
N THR A 286 -28.04 3.29 21.19
CA THR A 286 -27.79 4.58 20.54
C THR A 286 -27.33 5.64 21.53
N ARG A 287 -27.97 5.72 22.71
CA ARG A 287 -27.57 6.62 23.82
C ARG A 287 -26.17 6.31 24.32
N SER A 288 -25.89 5.06 24.68
CA SER A 288 -24.59 4.65 25.20
C SER A 288 -23.46 4.73 24.16
N ALA A 289 -23.75 4.57 22.87
CA ALA A 289 -22.81 4.86 21.79
C ALA A 289 -22.53 6.37 21.67
N ALA A 290 -23.54 7.24 21.81
CA ALA A 290 -23.37 8.68 21.83
C ALA A 290 -22.55 9.15 23.05
N VAL A 291 -22.82 8.63 24.25
CA VAL A 291 -22.02 8.90 25.46
C VAL A 291 -20.56 8.50 25.25
N LYS A 292 -20.30 7.27 24.76
CA LYS A 292 -18.93 6.80 24.44
C LYS A 292 -18.25 7.63 23.35
N LEU A 293 -19.01 8.23 22.44
CA LEU A 293 -18.47 9.16 21.44
C LEU A 293 -18.10 10.51 22.07
N GLU A 294 -18.89 11.05 22.99
CA GLU A 294 -18.56 12.27 23.74
C GLU A 294 -17.41 12.06 24.74
N GLU A 295 -17.32 10.90 25.39
CA GLU A 295 -16.15 10.49 26.19
C GLU A 295 -14.89 10.41 25.33
N ARG A 296 -14.97 9.75 24.16
CA ARG A 296 -13.86 9.70 23.20
C ARG A 296 -13.49 11.09 22.69
N LYS A 297 -14.45 11.96 22.37
CA LYS A 297 -14.19 13.36 21.99
C LYS A 297 -13.49 14.11 23.10
N LYS A 298 -13.93 14.01 24.36
CA LYS A 298 -13.27 14.64 25.52
C LYS A 298 -11.82 14.15 25.66
N ASN A 299 -11.62 12.83 25.66
CA ASN A 299 -10.31 12.20 25.80
C ASN A 299 -9.40 12.39 24.57
N GLN A 300 -9.94 12.78 23.40
CA GLN A 300 -9.18 13.18 22.22
C GLN A 300 -8.97 14.70 22.12
N SER A 301 -9.87 15.50 22.70
CA SER A 301 -9.79 16.97 22.73
C SER A 301 -8.74 17.49 23.72
N ALA A 302 -8.38 16.65 24.69
CA ALA A 302 -7.08 16.70 25.34
C ALA A 302 -6.14 15.71 24.64
N PRO A 303 -5.40 16.11 23.59
CA PRO A 303 -4.12 15.48 23.31
C PRO A 303 -3.20 15.83 24.48
N THR A 304 -3.25 15.03 25.56
CA THR A 304 -2.40 15.19 26.74
C THR A 304 -0.96 15.30 26.24
N PRO A 305 -0.27 16.43 26.50
CA PRO A 305 0.99 16.68 25.84
C PRO A 305 2.02 15.73 26.43
N PHE A 306 2.30 14.63 25.73
CA PHE A 306 3.42 13.73 26.02
C PHE A 306 4.78 14.33 25.62
N ARG A 307 4.87 15.64 25.81
CA ARG A 307 6.07 16.42 26.05
C ARG A 307 6.03 16.80 27.52
N ASN A 308 6.59 15.95 28.37
CA ASN A 308 6.98 16.35 29.72
C ASN A 308 7.77 17.67 29.63
N GLU A 309 7.63 18.59 30.60
CA GLU A 309 8.25 19.92 30.48
C GLU A 309 9.77 19.83 30.23
N ALA A 310 10.44 18.84 30.83
CA ALA A 310 11.85 18.51 30.56
C ALA A 310 12.15 18.15 29.09
N LEU A 311 11.24 17.44 28.39
CA LEU A 311 11.37 17.17 26.94
C LEU A 311 11.18 18.44 26.11
N SER A 312 10.21 19.30 26.46
CA SER A 312 10.03 20.62 25.83
C SER A 312 11.27 21.49 26.02
N GLU A 313 11.83 21.53 27.23
CA GLU A 313 13.09 22.21 27.53
C GLU A 313 14.27 21.66 26.73
N LEU A 314 14.39 20.33 26.60
CA LEU A 314 15.46 19.70 25.82
C LEU A 314 15.32 19.98 24.32
N GLU A 315 14.10 19.99 23.78
CA GLU A 315 13.86 20.45 22.41
C GLU A 315 14.23 21.93 22.23
N ARG A 316 13.93 22.79 23.20
CA ARG A 316 14.30 24.23 23.17
C ARG A 316 15.82 24.43 23.22
N LYS A 317 16.50 23.78 24.18
CA LYS A 317 17.98 23.78 24.31
C LYS A 317 18.66 23.27 23.04
N LEU A 318 18.10 22.24 22.40
CA LEU A 318 18.59 21.73 21.11
C LEU A 318 18.40 22.72 19.96
N GLN A 319 17.28 23.44 19.92
CA GLN A 319 17.04 24.51 18.93
C GLN A 319 17.99 25.70 19.16
N GLU A 320 18.21 26.10 20.41
CA GLU A 320 19.18 27.12 20.81
C GLU A 320 20.60 26.75 20.33
N LYS A 321 21.09 25.54 20.64
CA LYS A 321 22.41 25.05 20.19
C LYS A 321 22.53 24.97 18.66
N ARG A 322 21.46 24.58 17.96
CA ARG A 322 21.41 24.60 16.49
C ARG A 322 21.51 26.00 15.91
N ALA A 323 20.83 26.97 16.52
CA ALA A 323 20.91 28.38 16.14
C ALA A 323 22.30 28.96 16.41
N GLU A 324 22.94 28.63 17.54
CA GLU A 324 24.34 28.97 17.83
C GLU A 324 25.28 28.41 16.75
N ARG A 325 25.16 27.11 16.41
CA ARG A 325 25.98 26.48 15.36
C ARG A 325 25.82 27.17 14.01
N ILE A 326 24.60 27.52 13.61
CA ILE A 326 24.34 28.22 12.35
C ILE A 326 24.95 29.63 12.39
N ARG A 327 24.86 30.35 13.52
CA ARG A 327 25.48 31.68 13.71
C ARG A 327 27.02 31.60 13.67
N GLU A 328 27.64 30.58 14.27
CA GLU A 328 29.09 30.36 14.16
C GLU A 328 29.54 29.99 12.74
N GLN A 329 28.77 29.14 12.05
CA GLN A 329 29.02 28.80 10.65
C GLN A 329 28.93 30.04 9.76
N GLN A 330 27.91 30.90 9.94
CA GLN A 330 27.79 32.17 9.22
C GLN A 330 28.96 33.13 9.53
N LYS A 331 29.36 33.28 10.80
CA LYS A 331 30.53 34.10 11.21
C LYS A 331 31.84 33.61 10.58
N SER A 332 32.00 32.29 10.44
CA SER A 332 33.20 31.68 9.84
C SER A 332 33.12 31.51 8.31
N GLN A 333 31.98 31.82 7.69
CA GLN A 333 31.77 31.71 6.25
C GLN A 333 32.43 32.87 5.51
N VAL A 334 33.74 32.77 5.29
CA VAL A 334 34.48 33.66 4.38
C VAL A 334 34.01 33.39 2.94
N LEU A 335 32.98 34.12 2.51
CA LEU A 335 32.48 34.06 1.15
C LEU A 335 33.60 34.49 0.18
N PRO A 336 34.00 33.64 -0.80
CA PRO A 336 35.03 34.01 -1.75
C PRO A 336 34.52 35.15 -2.62
N SER A 337 35.27 36.26 -2.66
CA SER A 337 34.99 37.39 -3.55
C SER A 337 34.68 36.91 -4.98
N ARG A 338 33.70 37.53 -5.63
CA ARG A 338 33.17 37.12 -6.95
C ARG A 338 34.29 36.95 -8.00
N ALA A 339 35.34 37.76 -7.94
CA ALA A 339 36.53 37.62 -8.78
C ALA A 339 37.35 36.34 -8.47
N SER A 340 37.56 36.02 -7.18
CA SER A 340 38.25 34.79 -6.75
C SER A 340 37.44 33.54 -7.10
N ALA A 341 36.13 33.55 -6.84
CA ALA A 341 35.22 32.45 -7.20
C ALA A 341 35.17 32.20 -8.72
N ASN A 342 35.23 33.26 -9.53
CA ASN A 342 35.33 33.11 -10.98
C ASN A 342 36.71 32.63 -11.44
N ARG A 343 37.80 33.08 -10.80
CA ARG A 343 39.17 32.62 -11.09
C ARG A 343 39.35 31.13 -10.77
N THR A 344 38.85 30.65 -9.63
CA THR A 344 38.92 29.22 -9.27
C THR A 344 38.07 28.36 -10.20
N LYS A 345 36.85 28.79 -10.56
CA LYS A 345 36.03 28.10 -11.58
C LYS A 345 36.74 28.02 -12.94
N SER A 346 37.40 29.10 -13.36
CA SER A 346 38.19 29.13 -14.61
C SER A 346 39.36 28.14 -14.55
N LEU A 347 40.15 28.15 -13.47
CA LEU A 347 41.28 27.23 -13.27
C LEU A 347 40.83 25.76 -13.21
N ILE A 348 39.70 25.45 -12.58
CA ILE A 348 39.13 24.10 -12.55
C ILE A 348 38.70 23.65 -13.96
N SER A 349 38.09 24.55 -14.75
CA SER A 349 37.72 24.27 -16.14
C SER A 349 38.95 24.06 -17.03
N GLN A 350 39.98 24.89 -16.87
CA GLN A 350 41.27 24.74 -17.57
C GLN A 350 41.94 23.41 -17.21
N LYS A 351 42.00 23.05 -15.91
CA LYS A 351 42.53 21.77 -15.45
C LYS A 351 41.79 20.59 -16.08
N LYS A 352 40.45 20.59 -16.05
CA LYS A 352 39.64 19.52 -16.67
C LYS A 352 39.90 19.38 -18.17
N ASN A 353 40.05 20.50 -18.88
CA ASN A 353 40.35 20.48 -20.32
C ASN A 353 41.75 19.88 -20.58
N LEU A 354 42.77 20.27 -19.79
CA LEU A 354 44.12 19.71 -19.89
C LEU A 354 44.15 18.21 -19.56
N GLU A 355 43.39 17.78 -18.54
CA GLU A 355 43.26 16.35 -18.19
C GLU A 355 42.57 15.57 -19.32
N ALA A 356 41.50 16.10 -19.92
CA ALA A 356 40.83 15.47 -21.07
C ALA A 356 41.74 15.36 -22.30
N SER A 357 42.50 16.43 -22.63
CA SER A 357 43.47 16.40 -23.73
C SER A 357 44.57 15.36 -23.49
N ARG A 358 45.10 15.27 -22.26
CA ARG A 358 46.09 14.25 -21.88
C ARG A 358 45.54 12.82 -21.99
N TRP A 359 44.27 12.59 -21.67
CA TRP A 359 43.64 11.28 -21.87
C TRP A 359 43.55 10.92 -23.36
N GLN A 360 43.16 11.87 -24.23
CA GLN A 360 43.11 11.66 -25.68
C GLN A 360 44.50 11.41 -26.29
N GLU A 361 45.56 12.07 -25.79
CA GLU A 361 46.94 11.80 -26.20
C GLU A 361 47.38 10.37 -25.82
N LEU A 362 47.04 9.90 -24.62
CA LEU A 362 47.33 8.54 -24.16
C LEU A 362 46.56 7.48 -24.97
N GLU A 363 45.28 7.73 -25.26
CA GLU A 363 44.43 6.88 -26.09
C GLU A 363 44.97 6.77 -27.52
N GLN A 364 45.34 7.89 -28.14
CA GLN A 364 46.01 7.89 -29.45
C GLN A 364 47.38 7.20 -29.42
N ALA A 365 48.13 7.30 -28.32
CA ALA A 365 49.41 6.60 -28.19
C ALA A 365 49.21 5.07 -28.12
N GLN A 366 48.16 4.60 -27.43
CA GLN A 366 47.76 3.19 -27.43
C GLN A 366 47.22 2.73 -28.78
N GLU A 367 46.43 3.54 -29.50
CA GLU A 367 46.04 3.23 -30.88
C GLU A 367 47.26 3.07 -31.80
N ARG A 368 48.23 3.99 -31.71
CA ARG A 368 49.43 3.96 -32.55
C ARG A 368 50.28 2.72 -32.28
N SER A 369 50.45 2.34 -31.01
CA SER A 369 51.19 1.11 -30.66
C SER A 369 50.41 -0.16 -31.07
N ALA A 370 49.08 -0.18 -30.92
CA ALA A 370 48.24 -1.28 -31.39
C ALA A 370 48.28 -1.44 -32.92
N LYS A 371 48.21 -0.32 -33.66
CA LYS A 371 48.33 -0.28 -35.13
C LYS A 371 49.72 -0.76 -35.60
N PHE A 372 50.78 -0.32 -34.92
CA PHE A 372 52.15 -0.78 -35.19
C PHE A 372 52.34 -2.28 -34.90
N LEU A 373 51.83 -2.79 -33.77
CA LEU A 373 51.86 -4.21 -33.44
C LEU A 373 51.01 -5.08 -34.41
N ALA A 374 49.87 -4.56 -34.88
CA ALA A 374 49.08 -5.21 -35.93
C ALA A 374 49.82 -5.26 -37.27
N GLN A 375 50.51 -4.18 -37.65
CA GLN A 375 51.34 -4.13 -38.86
C GLN A 375 52.54 -5.10 -38.78
N ILE A 376 53.21 -5.20 -37.62
CA ILE A 376 54.26 -6.20 -37.38
C ILE A 376 53.69 -7.62 -37.51
N ARG A 377 52.52 -7.91 -36.90
CA ARG A 377 51.87 -9.22 -37.03
C ARG A 377 51.55 -9.58 -38.49
N LEU A 378 51.09 -8.62 -39.29
CA LEU A 378 50.85 -8.82 -40.73
C LEU A 378 52.15 -9.13 -41.50
N VAL A 379 53.24 -8.39 -41.23
CA VAL A 379 54.54 -8.64 -41.87
C VAL A 379 55.12 -10.01 -41.48
N VAL A 380 55.03 -10.39 -40.19
CA VAL A 380 55.48 -11.71 -39.72
C VAL A 380 54.64 -12.84 -40.31
N ALA A 381 53.32 -12.67 -40.42
CA ALA A 381 52.45 -13.66 -41.05
C ALA A 381 52.74 -13.82 -42.57
N ALA A 382 53.01 -12.72 -43.27
CA ALA A 382 53.40 -12.76 -44.68
C ALA A 382 54.75 -13.45 -44.89
N ALA A 383 55.74 -13.18 -44.02
CA ALA A 383 57.04 -13.85 -44.05
C ALA A 383 56.92 -15.36 -43.76
N ALA A 384 56.09 -15.75 -42.79
CA ALA A 384 55.82 -17.17 -42.49
C ALA A 384 55.12 -17.88 -43.65
N ALA A 385 54.16 -17.23 -44.32
CA ALA A 385 53.51 -17.77 -45.51
C ALA A 385 54.50 -17.95 -46.68
N ALA A 386 55.38 -16.96 -46.92
CA ALA A 386 56.42 -17.06 -47.95
C ALA A 386 57.42 -18.19 -47.65
N ALA A 387 57.81 -18.37 -46.38
CA ALA A 387 58.67 -19.48 -45.96
C ALA A 387 57.98 -20.85 -46.15
N ALA A 388 56.68 -20.96 -45.83
CA ALA A 388 55.91 -22.19 -46.07
C ALA A 388 55.82 -22.54 -47.56
N VAL A 389 55.59 -21.55 -48.43
CA VAL A 389 55.62 -21.74 -49.90
C VAL A 389 57.01 -22.18 -50.37
N ALA A 390 58.09 -21.57 -49.86
CA ALA A 390 59.45 -21.98 -50.20
C ALA A 390 59.75 -23.44 -49.79
N VAL A 391 59.31 -23.88 -48.60
CA VAL A 391 59.44 -25.28 -48.17
C VAL A 391 58.65 -26.21 -49.09
N VAL A 392 57.41 -25.87 -49.45
CA VAL A 392 56.61 -26.68 -50.40
C VAL A 392 57.28 -26.77 -51.77
N VAL A 393 57.84 -25.67 -52.29
CA VAL A 393 58.59 -25.68 -53.57
C VAL A 393 59.83 -26.58 -53.47
N VAL A 394 60.60 -26.51 -52.37
CA VAL A 394 61.76 -27.40 -52.17
C VAL A 394 61.33 -28.87 -52.10
N VAL A 395 60.26 -29.20 -51.37
CA VAL A 395 59.73 -30.57 -51.29
C VAL A 395 59.27 -31.06 -52.67
N VAL A 396 58.56 -30.23 -53.45
CA VAL A 396 58.14 -30.58 -54.82
C VAL A 396 59.35 -30.80 -55.73
N VAL A 397 60.37 -29.95 -55.68
CA VAL A 397 61.60 -30.11 -56.47
C VAL A 397 62.35 -31.39 -56.09
N VAL A 398 62.44 -31.73 -54.80
CA VAL A 398 63.07 -32.98 -54.34
C VAL A 398 62.27 -34.19 -54.80
N VAL A 399 60.94 -34.20 -54.64
CA VAL A 399 60.08 -35.32 -55.07
C VAL A 399 60.13 -35.51 -56.59
N VAL A 400 60.05 -34.43 -57.38
CA VAL A 400 60.18 -34.50 -58.85
C VAL A 400 61.58 -34.98 -59.24
N GLY A 401 62.63 -34.53 -58.56
CA GLY A 401 64.01 -35.02 -58.78
C GLY A 401 64.15 -36.52 -58.52
N MET A 402 63.57 -37.04 -57.43
CA MET A 402 63.58 -38.47 -57.12
C MET A 402 62.77 -39.28 -58.13
N VAL A 403 61.63 -38.78 -58.60
CA VAL A 403 60.84 -39.42 -59.67
C VAL A 403 61.59 -39.43 -61.00
N VAL A 404 62.33 -38.38 -61.34
CA VAL A 404 63.15 -38.34 -62.57
C VAL A 404 64.32 -39.32 -62.48
N LEU A 405 64.98 -39.49 -61.33
CA LEU A 405 65.99 -40.55 -61.14
C LEU A 405 65.37 -41.94 -61.32
N PHE A 406 64.21 -42.20 -60.72
CA PHE A 406 63.53 -43.51 -60.75
C PHE A 406 62.95 -43.89 -62.13
N VAL A 407 62.98 -42.97 -63.11
CA VAL A 407 62.57 -43.21 -64.51
C VAL A 407 63.80 -43.30 -65.45
N LEU A 408 65.01 -43.21 -64.89
CA LEU A 408 66.30 -43.36 -65.59
C LEU A 408 67.05 -44.65 -65.20
N GLU A 409 66.45 -45.50 -64.37
CA GLU A 409 66.86 -46.90 -64.08
C GLU A 409 65.93 -47.90 -64.81
#